data_AF-A0A8H7WZA0-F1
#
_entry.id   AF-A0A8H7WZA0-F1
#
_cell.length_a   1.000
_cell.length_b   1.000
_cell.length_c   1.000
_cell.angle_alpha   90.00
_cell.angle_beta   90.00
_cell.angle_gamma   90.00
#
_symmetry.space_group_name_H-M   'P 1'
#
loop_
_entity.id
_entity.type
_entity.pdbx_description
1 polymer ?
#
loop_
_entity_poly.entity_id
_entity_poly.type
_entity_poly.pdbx_seq_one_letter_code
_entity_poly.pdbx_strand_id
1 'polypeptide(L)'
;MSTEIERTVEAAAAATLQGMRKNGKQWHEPKTAFRPKAGNGTYEKRQAERLAMVAVKAKEKEMKDEKEAARKVKIQVIKDKRIKKEEKARFEKLAETMHRKRIERLKRKEKRNKMLKS
;
A
#
# COMPACT_ATOMS: atom_id res chain seq x y z
N MET A 1 37.30 -21.26 -61.87
CA MET A 1 37.23 -22.09 -60.65
C MET A 1 35.83 -21.93 -60.09
N SER A 2 34.93 -22.82 -60.50
CA SER A 2 33.54 -22.85 -60.07
C SER A 2 33.47 -23.53 -58.70
N THR A 3 32.84 -22.89 -57.72
CA THR A 3 32.44 -23.52 -56.47
C THR A 3 30.97 -23.24 -56.26
N GLU A 4 30.16 -24.22 -56.63
CA GLU A 4 28.73 -24.28 -56.39
C GLU A 4 28.48 -24.39 -54.87
N ILE A 5 27.63 -23.52 -54.34
CA ILE A 5 27.18 -23.58 -52.95
C ILE A 5 26.01 -24.56 -52.92
N GLU A 6 26.28 -25.79 -52.50
CA GLU A 6 25.26 -26.79 -52.22
C GLU A 6 24.35 -26.33 -51.08
N ARG A 7 23.06 -26.16 -51.40
CA ARG A 7 21.99 -25.97 -50.41
C ARG A 7 21.69 -27.31 -49.76
N THR A 8 22.11 -27.49 -48.51
CA THR A 8 21.63 -28.60 -47.68
C THR A 8 20.18 -28.32 -47.26
N VAL A 9 19.22 -28.89 -47.98
CA VAL A 9 17.82 -28.94 -47.55
C VAL A 9 17.73 -30.02 -46.48
N GLU A 10 17.60 -29.58 -45.22
CA GLU A 10 17.26 -30.44 -44.08
C GLU A 10 16.00 -31.25 -44.41
N ALA A 11 16.15 -32.57 -44.36
CA ALA A 11 15.08 -33.53 -44.53
C ALA A 11 14.00 -33.26 -43.48
N ALA A 12 12.85 -32.76 -43.92
CA ALA A 12 11.64 -32.75 -43.12
C ALA A 12 11.35 -34.19 -42.67
N ALA A 13 11.48 -34.42 -41.37
CA ALA A 13 11.16 -35.69 -40.73
C ALA A 13 9.77 -36.14 -41.20
N ALA A 14 9.75 -37.31 -41.86
CA ALA A 14 8.52 -37.98 -42.23
C ALA A 14 7.70 -38.22 -40.95
N ALA A 15 6.67 -37.40 -40.74
CA ALA A 15 5.67 -37.67 -39.73
C ALA A 15 5.03 -39.02 -40.09
N THR A 16 5.33 -40.04 -39.28
CA THR A 16 4.70 -41.35 -39.39
C THR A 16 3.19 -41.18 -39.23
N LEU A 17 2.44 -41.33 -40.32
CA LEU A 17 0.99 -41.28 -40.36
C LEU A 17 0.43 -42.53 -39.67
N GLN A 18 0.44 -42.54 -38.34
CA GLN A 18 -0.21 -43.58 -37.55
C GLN A 18 -1.74 -43.44 -37.70
N GLY A 19 -2.37 -44.38 -38.41
CA GLY A 19 -3.82 -44.62 -38.30
C GLY A 19 -4.73 -43.90 -39.29
N MET A 20 -4.33 -43.69 -40.55
CA MET A 20 -5.28 -43.25 -41.58
C MET A 20 -6.16 -44.42 -42.05
N ARG A 21 -7.47 -44.37 -41.75
CA ARG A 21 -8.45 -45.21 -42.48
C ARG A 21 -8.62 -44.60 -43.87
N LYS A 22 -8.34 -45.40 -44.91
CA LYS A 22 -8.32 -44.95 -46.32
C LYS A 22 -9.65 -44.38 -46.85
N ASN A 23 -10.76 -44.54 -46.12
CA ASN A 23 -12.03 -43.91 -46.45
C ASN A 23 -12.76 -43.48 -45.17
N GLY A 24 -12.75 -42.18 -44.88
CA GLY A 24 -13.36 -41.60 -43.70
C GLY A 24 -12.66 -40.28 -43.36
N LYS A 25 -13.25 -39.17 -43.81
CA LYS A 25 -12.75 -37.81 -43.56
C LYS A 25 -12.54 -37.62 -42.05
N GLN A 26 -11.29 -37.39 -41.65
CA GLN A 26 -10.97 -36.96 -40.30
C GLN A 26 -11.36 -35.48 -40.19
N TRP A 27 -12.56 -35.20 -39.70
CA TRP A 27 -13.13 -33.84 -39.61
C TRP A 27 -12.58 -33.02 -38.43
N HIS A 28 -11.75 -33.63 -37.58
CA HIS A 28 -11.14 -32.95 -36.43
C HIS A 28 -9.63 -32.87 -36.59
N GLU A 29 -9.09 -31.67 -36.38
CA GLU A 29 -7.65 -31.46 -36.33
C GLU A 29 -6.99 -32.32 -35.24
N PRO A 30 -5.81 -32.90 -35.53
CA PRO A 30 -5.08 -33.69 -34.54
C PRO A 30 -4.66 -32.80 -33.37
N LYS A 31 -5.25 -33.07 -32.20
CA LYS A 31 -4.94 -32.32 -30.96
C LYS A 31 -3.57 -32.75 -30.45
N THR A 32 -2.64 -31.80 -30.37
CA THR A 32 -1.37 -32.01 -29.67
C THR A 32 -1.59 -31.96 -28.15
N ALA A 33 -0.82 -32.74 -27.39
CA ALA A 33 -0.90 -32.71 -25.94
C ALA A 33 -0.45 -31.32 -25.42
N PHE A 34 -1.31 -30.65 -24.65
CA PHE A 34 -0.98 -29.38 -24.03
C PHE A 34 0.13 -29.57 -22.99
N ARG A 35 1.34 -29.13 -23.34
CA ARG A 35 2.52 -29.14 -22.47
C ARG A 35 2.98 -27.70 -22.27
N PRO A 36 2.47 -26.99 -21.26
CA PRO A 36 2.91 -25.63 -21.01
C PRO A 36 4.39 -25.67 -20.59
N LYS A 37 5.27 -25.15 -21.45
CA LYS A 37 6.70 -24.92 -21.16
C LYS A 37 6.91 -23.65 -20.31
N ALA A 38 5.82 -23.07 -19.80
CA ALA A 38 5.83 -21.85 -19.01
C ALA A 38 6.56 -22.09 -17.69
N GLY A 39 7.63 -21.32 -17.45
CA GLY A 39 8.46 -21.44 -16.24
C GLY A 39 9.86 -22.01 -16.45
N ASN A 40 10.22 -22.47 -17.66
CA ASN A 40 11.56 -23.01 -17.95
C ASN A 40 12.60 -21.89 -18.22
N GLY A 41 12.55 -20.80 -17.46
CA GLY A 41 13.56 -19.74 -17.50
C GLY A 41 14.87 -20.20 -16.86
N THR A 42 16.00 -19.79 -17.43
CA THR A 42 17.31 -20.00 -16.80
C THR A 42 17.33 -19.36 -15.41
N TYR A 43 18.12 -19.91 -14.49
CA TYR A 43 18.23 -19.41 -13.12
C TYR A 43 18.53 -17.90 -13.08
N GLU A 44 19.37 -17.43 -13.99
CA GLU A 44 19.74 -16.03 -14.16
C GLU A 44 18.53 -15.13 -14.44
N LYS A 45 17.62 -15.54 -15.33
CA LYS A 45 16.39 -14.79 -15.61
C LYS A 45 15.50 -14.69 -14.38
N ARG A 46 15.35 -15.78 -13.63
CA ARG A 46 14.60 -15.79 -12.35
C ARG A 46 15.26 -14.94 -11.27
N GLN A 47 16.58 -14.79 -11.27
CA GLN A 47 17.27 -13.89 -10.36
C GLN A 47 17.09 -12.43 -10.74
N ALA A 48 17.20 -12.10 -12.03
CA ALA A 48 16.93 -10.76 -12.53
C ALA A 48 15.50 -10.30 -12.21
N GLU A 49 14.51 -11.17 -12.42
CA GLU A 49 13.10 -10.91 -12.07
C GLU A 49 12.91 -10.70 -10.56
N ARG A 50 13.57 -11.50 -9.72
CA ARG A 50 13.52 -11.32 -8.25
C ARG A 50 14.13 -9.99 -7.82
N LEU A 51 15.29 -9.61 -8.37
CA LEU A 51 15.92 -8.33 -8.08
C LEU A 51 15.05 -7.15 -8.53
N ALA A 52 14.44 -7.24 -9.72
CA ALA A 52 13.49 -6.25 -10.21
C ALA A 52 12.27 -6.13 -9.28
N MET A 53 11.70 -7.25 -8.84
CA MET A 53 10.57 -7.24 -7.89
C MET A 53 10.96 -6.66 -6.53
N VAL A 54 12.16 -6.94 -6.02
CA VAL A 54 12.64 -6.35 -4.77
C VAL A 54 12.79 -4.84 -4.91
N ALA A 55 13.35 -4.35 -6.02
CA ALA A 55 13.47 -2.92 -6.28
C ALA A 55 12.11 -2.22 -6.39
N VAL A 56 11.12 -2.84 -7.03
CA VAL A 56 9.75 -2.30 -7.11
C VAL A 56 9.10 -2.25 -5.73
N LYS A 57 9.21 -3.33 -4.94
CA LYS A 57 8.64 -3.39 -3.59
C LYS A 57 9.29 -2.41 -2.63
N ALA A 58 10.60 -2.18 -2.75
CA ALA A 58 11.30 -1.17 -1.96
C ALA A 58 10.74 0.22 -2.24
N LYS A 59 10.61 0.60 -3.52
CA LYS A 59 10.00 1.89 -3.92
C LYS A 59 8.55 2.03 -3.49
N GLU A 60 7.76 0.95 -3.59
CA GLU A 60 6.37 0.95 -3.14
C GLU A 60 6.28 1.15 -1.62
N LYS A 61 7.17 0.49 -0.86
CA LYS A 61 7.24 0.63 0.58
C LYS A 61 7.63 2.05 0.98
N GLU A 62 8.66 2.62 0.36
CA GLU A 62 9.08 4.02 0.60
C GLU A 62 7.92 4.99 0.39
N MET A 63 7.18 4.86 -0.73
CA MET A 63 6.00 5.71 -0.98
C MET A 63 4.87 5.54 0.04
N LYS A 64 4.67 4.32 0.57
CA LYS A 64 3.66 4.07 1.62
C LYS A 64 4.11 4.67 2.95
N ASP A 65 5.37 4.47 3.32
CA ASP A 65 5.94 4.95 4.58
C ASP A 65 5.93 6.49 4.62
N GLU A 66 6.25 7.16 3.51
CA GLU A 66 6.14 8.63 3.38
C GLU A 66 4.70 9.14 3.55
N LYS A 67 3.73 8.50 2.91
CA LYS A 67 2.30 8.84 3.05
C LYS A 67 1.81 8.66 4.48
N GLU A 68 2.22 7.56 5.13
CA GLU A 68 1.88 7.31 6.52
C GLU A 68 2.55 8.31 7.47
N ALA A 69 3.81 8.68 7.23
CA ALA A 69 4.51 9.68 8.02
C ALA A 69 3.80 11.03 7.93
N ALA A 70 3.43 11.48 6.73
CA ALA A 70 2.67 12.71 6.53
C ALA A 70 1.31 12.67 7.27
N ARG A 71 0.61 11.53 7.22
CA ARG A 71 -0.64 11.32 7.96
C ARG A 71 -0.42 11.36 9.47
N LYS A 72 0.64 10.72 9.99
CA LYS A 72 0.99 10.70 11.42
C LYS A 72 1.29 12.12 11.92
N VAL A 73 2.07 12.91 11.17
CA VAL A 73 2.34 14.32 11.48
C VAL A 73 1.04 15.13 11.58
N LYS A 74 0.13 14.99 10.62
CA LYS A 74 -1.17 15.69 10.65
C LYS A 74 -1.98 15.30 11.90
N ILE A 75 -2.01 14.01 12.24
CA ILE A 75 -2.71 13.52 13.42
C ILE A 75 -2.10 14.09 14.71
N GLN A 76 -0.77 14.11 14.82
CA GLN A 76 -0.07 14.68 15.98
C GLN A 76 -0.40 16.17 16.14
N VAL A 77 -0.30 16.96 15.06
CA VAL A 77 -0.66 18.39 15.11
C VAL A 77 -2.10 18.62 15.57
N ILE A 78 -3.05 17.80 15.13
CA ILE A 78 -4.45 17.90 15.57
C ILE A 78 -4.59 17.55 17.05
N LYS A 79 -3.92 16.49 17.51
CA LYS A 79 -3.93 16.09 18.93
C LYS A 79 -3.33 17.19 19.81
N ASP A 80 -2.18 17.74 19.42
CA ASP A 80 -1.50 18.80 20.16
C ASP A 80 -2.36 20.07 20.25
N LYS A 81 -3.07 20.42 19.17
CA LYS A 81 -4.03 21.54 19.18
C LYS A 81 -5.19 21.29 20.15
N ARG A 82 -5.71 20.05 20.21
CA ARG A 82 -6.80 19.68 21.14
C ARG A 82 -6.32 19.74 22.59
N ILE A 83 -5.17 19.15 22.89
CA ILE A 83 -4.57 19.16 24.22
C ILE A 83 -4.34 20.61 24.69
N LYS A 84 -3.73 21.45 23.85
CA LYS A 84 -3.53 22.88 24.16
C LYS A 84 -4.85 23.61 24.42
N LYS A 85 -5.91 23.29 23.67
CA LYS A 85 -7.24 23.89 23.88
C LYS A 85 -7.88 23.43 25.19
N GLU A 86 -7.79 22.14 25.49
CA GLU A 86 -8.31 21.55 26.73
C GLU A 86 -7.59 22.09 27.96
N GLU A 87 -6.27 22.23 27.91
CA GLU A 87 -5.48 22.86 28.97
C GLU A 87 -5.90 24.31 29.20
N LYS A 88 -6.01 25.11 28.13
CA LYS A 88 -6.51 26.49 28.24
C LYS A 88 -7.90 26.55 28.86
N ALA A 89 -8.84 25.75 28.37
CA ALA A 89 -10.20 25.69 28.92
C ALA A 89 -10.23 25.27 30.39
N ARG A 90 -9.34 24.35 30.81
CA ARG A 90 -9.18 23.95 32.21
C ARG A 90 -8.72 25.12 33.07
N PHE A 91 -7.72 25.88 32.62
CA PHE A 91 -7.24 27.06 33.34
C PHE A 91 -8.28 28.17 33.40
N GLU A 92 -9.01 28.43 32.32
CA GLU A 92 -10.11 29.40 32.28
C GLU A 92 -11.21 29.03 33.28
N LYS A 93 -11.64 27.75 33.31
CA LYS A 93 -12.61 27.26 34.28
C LYS A 93 -12.11 27.41 35.72
N LEU A 94 -10.83 27.15 35.96
CA LEU A 94 -10.24 27.34 37.28
C LEU A 94 -10.24 28.82 37.68
N ALA A 95 -9.84 29.71 36.78
CA ALA A 95 -9.88 31.16 37.00
C ALA A 95 -11.30 31.64 37.31
N GLU A 96 -12.31 31.20 36.55
CA GLU A 96 -13.71 31.52 36.78
C GLU A 96 -14.18 31.04 38.16
N THR A 97 -13.85 29.80 38.55
CA THR A 97 -14.22 29.30 39.88
C THR A 97 -13.58 30.11 41.02
N MET A 98 -12.32 30.54 40.86
CA MET A 98 -11.64 31.37 41.85
C MET A 98 -12.23 32.79 41.89
N HIS A 99 -12.55 33.35 40.73
CA HIS A 99 -13.21 34.65 40.61
C HIS A 99 -14.60 34.63 41.28
N ARG A 100 -15.40 33.60 41.01
CA ARG A 100 -16.70 33.38 41.68
C ARG A 100 -16.53 33.29 43.20
N LYS A 101 -15.59 32.48 43.69
CA LYS A 101 -15.29 32.37 45.13
C LYS A 101 -14.89 33.71 45.74
N ARG A 102 -14.12 34.54 45.03
CA ARG A 102 -13.73 35.89 45.48
C ARG A 102 -14.94 36.81 45.59
N ILE A 103 -15.78 36.86 44.55
CA ILE A 103 -17.01 37.67 44.55
C ILE A 103 -17.94 37.24 45.70
N GLU A 104 -18.17 35.95 45.88
CA GLU A 104 -19.02 35.46 46.97
C GLU A 104 -18.46 35.81 48.36
N ARG A 105 -17.14 35.77 48.54
CA ARG A 105 -16.50 36.22 49.79
C ARG A 105 -16.71 37.72 50.02
N LEU A 106 -16.58 38.54 48.98
CA LEU A 106 -16.83 39.99 49.07
C LEU A 106 -18.30 40.28 49.41
N LYS A 107 -19.26 39.68 48.70
CA LYS A 107 -20.69 39.81 48.99
C LYS A 107 -21.05 39.42 50.43
N ARG A 108 -20.44 38.36 50.96
CA ARG A 108 -20.62 37.95 52.36
C ARG A 108 -20.04 38.96 53.35
N LYS A 109 -18.87 39.53 53.07
CA LYS A 109 -18.26 40.59 53.89
C LYS A 109 -19.10 41.86 53.86
N GLU A 110 -19.56 42.28 52.68
CA GLU A 110 -20.45 43.43 52.50
C GLU A 110 -21.76 43.25 53.28
N LYS A 111 -22.41 42.09 53.17
CA LYS A 111 -23.61 41.76 53.95
C LYS A 111 -23.35 41.87 55.45
N ARG A 112 -22.23 41.31 55.93
CA ARG A 112 -21.86 41.36 57.36
C ARG A 112 -21.56 42.79 57.82
N ASN A 113 -20.74 43.52 57.08
CA ASN A 113 -20.36 44.90 57.41
C ASN A 113 -21.58 45.81 57.41
N LYS A 114 -22.52 45.61 56.49
CA LYS A 114 -23.81 46.32 56.51
C LYS A 114 -24.52 46.08 57.83
N MET A 115 -24.69 44.84 58.28
CA MET A 115 -25.36 44.53 59.56
C MET A 115 -24.62 45.04 60.81
N LEU A 116 -23.29 45.19 60.76
CA LEU A 116 -22.47 45.59 61.92
C LEU A 116 -22.11 47.08 61.97
N LYS A 117 -22.23 47.80 60.85
CA LYS A 117 -21.95 49.25 60.73
C LYS A 117 -23.20 50.04 60.29
N SER A 118 -24.39 49.43 60.40
CA SER A 118 -25.66 50.15 60.50
C SER A 118 -25.82 50.61 61.96
#